data_AF-A0A452XYV0-F1
#
_entry.id   AF-A0A452XYV0-F1
#
_cell.length_a   1.000
_cell.length_b   1.000
_cell.length_c   1.000
_cell.angle_alpha   90.00
_cell.angle_beta   90.00
_cell.angle_gamma   90.00
#
_symmetry.space_group_name_H-M   'P 1'
#
loop_
_entity.id
_entity.type
_entity.pdbx_description
1 polymer ?
#
loop_
_entity_poly.entity_id
_entity_poly.type
_entity_poly.pdbx_seq_one_letter_code
_entity_poly.pdbx_strand_id
1 'polypeptide(L)'
;QPLERMGRSIRKEKEAPDDLLVISCEEDYQTCAPLIEKGVDVFDAELLLNGIVTQKLDYERHRLFLDRVKQTRSTRWLKDGAHGRFVPISKS
;
A
#
# COMPACT_ATOMS: atom_id res chain seq x y z
N GLN A 1 7.91 6.25 -20.66
CA GLN A 1 7.16 5.11 -21.25
C GLN A 1 5.72 5.07 -20.73
N PRO A 2 4.76 4.37 -21.36
CA PRO A 2 3.33 4.39 -20.98
C PRO A 2 3.06 3.98 -19.52
N LEU A 3 3.77 2.98 -19.00
CA LEU A 3 3.67 2.53 -17.59
C LEU A 3 4.01 3.65 -16.59
N GLU A 4 5.05 4.44 -16.87
CA GLU A 4 5.44 5.56 -16.01
C GLU A 4 4.42 6.72 -16.01
N ARG A 5 3.53 6.78 -17.02
CA ARG A 5 2.44 7.76 -17.06
C ARG A 5 1.27 7.31 -16.20
N MET A 6 0.97 6.01 -16.20
CA MET A 6 -0.10 5.41 -15.40
C MET A 6 0.19 5.54 -13.90
N GLY A 7 1.41 5.18 -13.47
CA GLY A 7 1.84 5.38 -12.08
C GLY A 7 1.84 6.84 -11.62
N ARG A 8 2.12 7.79 -12.54
CA ARG A 8 2.02 9.23 -12.27
C ARG A 8 0.57 9.73 -12.20
N SER A 9 -0.37 9.13 -12.92
CA SER A 9 -1.80 9.47 -12.85
C SER A 9 -2.39 9.05 -11.50
N ILE A 10 -2.15 7.81 -11.08
CA ILE A 10 -2.62 7.27 -9.80
C ILE A 10 -2.07 8.08 -8.61
N ARG A 11 -0.81 8.54 -8.70
CA ARG A 11 -0.22 9.44 -7.69
C ARG A 11 -0.91 10.82 -7.65
N LYS A 12 -1.52 11.28 -8.75
CA LYS A 12 -2.19 12.59 -8.84
C LYS A 12 -3.69 12.55 -8.55
N GLU A 13 -4.34 11.40 -8.72
CA GLU A 13 -5.77 11.25 -8.43
C GLU A 13 -6.06 11.29 -6.92
N LYS A 14 -7.26 11.75 -6.52
CA LYS A 14 -7.63 11.86 -5.11
C LYS A 14 -7.77 10.49 -4.44
N GLU A 15 -8.23 9.52 -5.20
CA GLU A 15 -8.46 8.15 -4.78
C GLU A 15 -7.69 7.22 -5.71
N ALA A 16 -7.25 6.08 -5.19
CA ALA A 16 -6.67 5.03 -6.01
C ALA A 16 -7.81 4.15 -6.58
N PRO A 17 -7.60 3.50 -7.74
CA PRO A 17 -8.54 2.51 -8.26
C PRO A 17 -8.76 1.38 -7.25
N ASP A 18 -10.01 0.92 -7.08
CA ASP A 18 -10.37 -0.17 -6.17
C ASP A 18 -9.68 -1.50 -6.53
N ASP A 19 -9.27 -1.68 -7.79
CA ASP A 19 -8.62 -2.87 -8.34
C ASP A 19 -7.09 -2.77 -8.43
N LEU A 20 -6.49 -1.74 -7.84
CA LEU A 20 -5.04 -1.54 -7.86
C LEU A 20 -4.32 -2.53 -6.93
N LEU A 21 -3.54 -3.44 -7.51
CA LEU A 21 -2.57 -4.27 -6.78
C LEU A 21 -1.18 -3.65 -6.83
N VAL A 22 -0.56 -3.41 -5.68
CA VAL A 22 0.82 -2.91 -5.57
C VAL A 22 1.72 -3.99 -4.99
N ILE A 23 2.74 -4.38 -5.76
CA ILE A 23 3.80 -5.30 -5.33
C ILE A 23 5.07 -4.48 -5.09
N SER A 24 5.74 -4.70 -3.95
CA SER A 24 6.97 -4.01 -3.56
C SER A 24 7.79 -4.83 -2.56
N CYS A 25 8.71 -4.19 -1.83
CA CYS A 25 9.51 -4.76 -0.76
C CYS A 25 9.68 -3.74 0.39
N GLU A 26 10.25 -4.18 1.52
CA GLU A 26 10.40 -3.34 2.72
C GLU A 26 11.24 -2.08 2.48
N GLU A 27 12.28 -2.20 1.66
CA GLU A 27 13.21 -1.11 1.32
C GLU A 27 12.54 0.05 0.57
N ASP A 28 11.44 -0.23 -0.13
CA ASP A 28 10.73 0.72 -0.98
C ASP A 28 9.61 1.47 -0.25
N TYR A 29 9.56 1.42 1.09
CA TYR A 29 8.54 2.11 1.90
C TYR A 29 8.32 3.56 1.47
N GLN A 30 9.39 4.34 1.28
CA GLN A 30 9.29 5.76 0.91
C GLN A 30 8.62 5.97 -0.46
N THR A 31 8.85 5.04 -1.40
CA THR A 31 8.20 5.05 -2.71
C THR A 31 6.71 4.74 -2.60
N CYS A 32 6.34 3.85 -1.66
CA CYS A 32 4.97 3.38 -1.42
C CYS A 32 4.15 4.26 -0.48
N ALA A 33 4.77 5.04 0.40
CA ALA A 33 4.09 5.84 1.42
C ALA A 33 2.92 6.69 0.87
N PRO A 34 3.05 7.41 -0.27
CA PRO A 34 1.93 8.17 -0.83
C PRO A 34 0.73 7.33 -1.27
N LEU A 35 0.93 6.05 -1.61
CA LEU A 35 -0.15 5.13 -1.96
C LEU A 35 -0.82 4.57 -0.71
N ILE A 36 -0.03 4.23 0.31
CA ILE A 36 -0.52 3.75 1.60
C ILE A 36 -1.37 4.85 2.28
N GLU A 37 -0.93 6.12 2.19
CA GLU A 37 -1.68 7.30 2.62
C GLU A 37 -3.06 7.38 1.96
N LYS A 38 -3.16 7.01 0.68
CA LYS A 38 -4.42 7.00 -0.07
C LYS A 38 -5.30 5.78 0.17
N GLY A 39 -4.88 4.87 1.05
CA GLY A 39 -5.68 3.68 1.34
C GLY A 39 -5.18 2.39 0.67
N VAL A 40 -4.18 2.47 -0.20
CA VAL A 40 -3.74 1.34 -1.03
C VAL A 40 -2.91 0.35 -0.22
N ASP A 41 -3.23 -0.92 -0.39
CA ASP A 41 -2.49 -2.02 0.22
C ASP A 41 -1.30 -2.41 -0.66
N VAL A 42 -0.16 -2.68 0.00
CA VAL A 42 1.09 -3.05 -0.65
C VAL A 42 1.45 -4.44 -0.19
N PHE A 43 1.88 -5.29 -1.12
CA PHE A 43 2.19 -6.69 -0.86
C PHE A 43 3.62 -7.01 -1.31
N ASP A 44 4.22 -8.03 -0.69
CA ASP A 44 5.48 -8.59 -1.17
C ASP A 44 5.29 -9.39 -2.47
N ALA A 45 6.40 -9.75 -3.11
CA ALA A 45 6.37 -10.57 -4.33
C ALA A 45 5.88 -12.01 -4.09
N GLU A 46 5.96 -12.52 -2.85
CA GLU A 46 5.53 -13.87 -2.50
C GLU A 46 4.02 -14.06 -2.67
N LEU A 47 3.21 -13.00 -2.53
CA LEU A 47 1.79 -13.02 -2.88
C LEU A 47 1.55 -13.65 -4.26
N LEU A 48 2.33 -13.23 -5.26
CA LEU A 48 2.22 -13.72 -6.62
C LEU A 48 3.01 -15.01 -6.83
N LEU A 49 4.25 -15.10 -6.34
CA LEU A 49 5.10 -16.27 -6.57
C LEU A 49 4.49 -17.53 -5.95
N ASN A 50 4.15 -17.48 -4.65
CA ASN A 50 3.44 -18.57 -3.98
C ASN A 50 2.01 -18.71 -4.51
N GLY A 51 1.34 -17.61 -4.83
CA GLY A 51 -0.03 -17.63 -5.34
C GLY A 51 -0.18 -18.31 -6.69
N ILE A 52 0.79 -18.15 -7.60
CA ILE A 52 0.83 -18.83 -8.90
C ILE A 52 1.04 -20.34 -8.69
N VAL A 53 1.98 -20.73 -7.84
CA VAL A 53 2.29 -22.14 -7.56
C VAL A 53 1.11 -22.85 -6.90
N THR A 54 0.46 -22.20 -5.94
CA THR A 54 -0.64 -22.78 -5.16
C THR A 54 -2.02 -22.53 -5.77
N GLN A 55 -2.11 -21.70 -6.81
CA GLN A 55 -3.37 -21.21 -7.40
C GLN A 55 -4.29 -20.55 -6.36
N LYS A 56 -3.71 -19.84 -5.39
CA LYS A 56 -4.44 -19.15 -4.31
C LYS A 56 -3.68 -17.91 -3.82
N LEU A 57 -4.36 -16.75 -3.78
CA LEU A 57 -3.79 -15.52 -3.23
C LEU A 57 -4.08 -15.42 -1.73
N ASP A 58 -3.04 -15.20 -0.93
CA ASP A 58 -3.10 -14.98 0.51
C ASP A 58 -2.72 -13.52 0.84
N TYR A 59 -3.69 -12.62 0.66
CA TYR A 59 -3.47 -11.18 0.81
C TYR A 59 -3.07 -10.79 2.24
N GLU A 60 -3.65 -11.43 3.25
CA GLU A 60 -3.37 -11.07 4.65
C GLU A 60 -1.93 -11.41 5.04
N ARG A 61 -1.44 -12.58 4.58
CA ARG A 61 -0.08 -13.04 4.89
C ARG A 61 1.02 -12.19 4.26
N HIS A 62 0.78 -11.71 3.05
CA HIS A 62 1.79 -11.06 2.22
C HIS A 62 1.70 -9.52 2.22
N ARG A 63 0.86 -8.94 3.08
CA ARG A 63 0.70 -7.49 3.18
C ARG A 63 1.87 -6.86 3.93
N LEU A 64 2.49 -5.86 3.31
CA LEU A 64 3.61 -5.11 3.87
C LEU A 64 3.14 -3.95 4.75
N PHE A 65 4.07 -3.45 5.57
CA PHE A 65 3.94 -2.20 6.35
C PHE A 65 2.79 -2.17 7.37
N LEU A 66 2.30 -3.32 7.82
CA LEU A 66 1.24 -3.40 8.84
C LEU A 66 1.61 -2.69 10.14
N ASP A 67 2.90 -2.64 10.49
CA ASP A 67 3.42 -1.91 11.65
C ASP A 67 3.41 -0.38 11.45
N ARG A 68 3.27 0.08 10.21
CA ARG A 68 3.19 1.49 9.82
C ARG A 68 1.74 1.99 9.74
N VAL A 69 0.75 1.10 9.71
CA VAL A 69 -0.67 1.46 9.58
C VAL A 69 -1.46 1.02 10.81
N LYS A 70 -2.27 1.92 11.38
CA LYS A 70 -3.35 1.56 12.32
C LYS A 70 -4.69 1.92 11.73
N GLN A 71 -5.65 1.00 11.75
CA GLN A 71 -6.99 1.25 11.23
C GLN A 71 -8.04 0.98 12.30
N THR A 72 -8.91 1.95 12.52
CA THR A 72 -10.16 1.80 13.27
C THR A 72 -11.34 1.76 12.30
N ARG A 73 -12.57 1.60 12.81
CA ARG A 73 -13.78 1.62 11.96
C ARG A 73 -13.91 2.92 11.14
N SER A 74 -13.45 4.05 11.69
CA SER A 74 -13.64 5.38 11.09
C SER A 74 -12.35 6.05 10.60
N THR A 75 -11.18 5.61 11.07
CA THR A 75 -9.95 6.38 10.89
C THR A 75 -8.77 5.46 10.59
N ARG A 76 -8.00 5.80 9.55
CA ARG A 76 -6.69 5.18 9.28
C ARG A 76 -5.61 6.13 9.79
N TRP A 77 -4.55 5.56 10.35
CA TRP A 77 -3.44 6.30 10.93
C TRP A 77 -2.15 5.75 10.34
N LEU A 78 -1.21 6.64 9.99
CA LEU A 78 0.13 6.24 9.58
C LEU A 78 1.18 6.64 10.59
N LYS A 79 2.17 5.78 10.73
CA LYS A 79 3.34 6.05 11.55
C LYS A 79 4.26 7.01 10.80
N ASP A 80 4.36 8.23 11.30
CA ASP A 80 5.30 9.23 10.83
C ASP A 80 6.75 8.69 10.91
N GLY A 81 7.50 8.86 9.81
CA GLY A 81 8.88 8.44 9.70
C GLY A 81 9.86 9.29 10.53
N ALA A 82 9.52 10.54 10.84
CA ALA A 82 10.40 11.45 11.59
C ALA A 82 10.33 11.23 13.11
N HIS A 83 9.12 11.01 13.65
CA HIS A 83 8.91 10.93 15.10
C HIS A 83 8.34 9.60 15.58
N GLY A 84 8.05 8.66 14.66
CA GLY A 84 7.50 7.34 14.99
C GLY A 84 6.08 7.36 15.56
N ARG A 85 5.39 8.51 15.51
CA ARG A 85 4.04 8.70 16.05
C ARG A 85 2.98 8.39 15.00
N PHE A 86 1.83 7.90 15.41
CA PHE A 86 0.70 7.69 14.50
C PHE A 86 -0.08 9.00 14.29
N VAL A 87 -0.22 9.42 13.04
CA VAL A 87 -1.01 10.59 12.63
C VAL A 87 -2.26 10.15 11.86
N PRO A 88 -3.43 10.77 12.10
CA PRO A 88 -4.65 10.37 11.43
C PRO A 88 -4.62 10.82 9.97
N ILE A 89 -5.18 10.00 9.10
CA ILE A 89 -5.39 10.31 7.69
C ILE A 89 -6.88 10.43 7.46
N SER A 90 -7.28 11.61 6.99
CA SER A 90 -8.65 11.87 6.55
C SER A 90 -8.97 10.93 5.39
N LYS A 91 -10.06 10.15 5.50
CA LYS A 91 -10.70 9.61 4.31
C LYS A 91 -11.17 10.82 3.50
N SER A 92 -10.62 11.01 2.30
CA SER A 92 -11.18 11.98 1.34
C SER A 92 -12.54 11.49 0.86
#